data_AF-G9N2D7-F1
#
_entry.id   AF-G9N2D7-F1
#
_cell.length_a   1.000
_cell.length_b   1.000
_cell.length_c   1.000
_cell.angle_alpha   90.00
_cell.angle_beta   90.00
_cell.angle_gamma   90.00
#
_symmetry.space_group_name_H-M   'P 1'
#
loop_
_entity.id
_entity.type
_entity.pdbx_description
1 polymer ?
#
loop_
_entity_poly.entity_id
_entity_poly.type
_entity_poly.pdbx_seq_one_letter_code
_entity_poly.pdbx_strand_id
1 'polypeptide(L)'
;MAFHYRQETLKELLDLLVEKAEDPNFPRSYDFTVNIVSREANLLDIFPGSEDELKETLPNNIHDGKKNIADVFKFKYAVIVVYAQWVNLGTDKFSPDLFNRIKGVSHSLFKFSKESPEDAPMSYITSMWLFRSPREFPYPYIKRTNTTNSTTLSKTGWSDWFSGRIDEILAVKGNGLWVSSQLQVYGGKGSMFRNNANNGTAYSWRDATLSGTWDVFHQDNYEGAQKWQDENDKGAATHFSKDDRRVLWGSYGDWNMKNVWQHYYDSATYEKLRQIRKKADPNGVFTANPFCVEAAQ
;
A
#
# COMPACT_ATOMS: atom_id res chain seq x y z
N MET A 1 -10.11 -9.09 -4.77
CA MET A 1 -9.62 -10.32 -5.43
C MET A 1 -8.29 -10.70 -4.82
N ALA A 2 -7.95 -11.97 -4.75
CA ALA A 2 -6.64 -12.43 -4.29
C ALA A 2 -6.06 -13.46 -5.25
N PHE A 3 -4.75 -13.42 -5.41
CA PHE A 3 -3.97 -14.30 -6.27
C PHE A 3 -2.90 -14.99 -5.42
N HIS A 4 -2.61 -16.25 -5.75
CA HIS A 4 -1.39 -16.88 -5.27
C HIS A 4 -0.18 -16.07 -5.77
N TYR A 5 0.75 -15.73 -4.86
CA TYR A 5 1.91 -14.93 -5.22
C TYR A 5 2.79 -15.63 -6.28
N ARG A 6 3.11 -14.87 -7.33
CA ARG A 6 4.20 -15.08 -8.28
C ARG A 6 4.76 -13.70 -8.61
N GLN A 7 6.08 -13.61 -8.84
CA GLN A 7 6.71 -12.35 -9.19
C GLN A 7 6.07 -11.75 -10.46
N GLU A 8 5.81 -12.58 -11.47
CA GLU A 8 5.22 -12.16 -12.74
C GLU A 8 3.79 -11.64 -12.57
N THR A 9 2.98 -12.34 -11.76
CA THR A 9 1.62 -11.90 -11.41
C THR A 9 1.64 -10.56 -10.68
N LEU A 10 2.57 -10.39 -9.73
CA LEU A 10 2.72 -9.11 -9.03
C LEU A 10 3.13 -8.02 -10.03
N LYS A 11 4.16 -8.26 -10.83
CA LYS A 11 4.64 -7.30 -11.83
C LYS A 11 3.52 -6.85 -12.78
N GLU A 12 2.72 -7.78 -13.31
CA GLU A 12 1.60 -7.46 -14.20
C GLU A 12 0.57 -6.53 -13.54
N LEU A 13 0.25 -6.78 -12.26
CA LEU A 13 -0.64 -5.91 -11.47
C LEU A 13 0.00 -4.55 -11.17
N LEU A 14 1.30 -4.51 -10.90
CA LEU A 14 2.04 -3.26 -10.69
C LEU A 14 2.14 -2.44 -11.97
N ASP A 15 2.33 -3.08 -13.13
CA ASP A 15 2.33 -2.39 -14.43
C ASP A 15 0.97 -1.74 -14.70
N LEU A 16 -0.13 -2.42 -14.37
CA LEU A 16 -1.47 -1.83 -14.40
C LEU A 16 -1.62 -0.66 -13.42
N LEU A 17 -1.09 -0.79 -12.20
CA LEU A 17 -1.16 0.24 -11.16
C LEU A 17 -0.39 1.49 -11.60
N VAL A 18 0.82 1.29 -12.15
CA VAL A 18 1.65 2.34 -12.74
C VAL A 18 0.93 3.02 -13.89
N GLU A 19 0.34 2.27 -14.82
CA GLU A 19 -0.43 2.86 -15.92
C GLU A 19 -1.53 3.79 -15.41
N LYS A 20 -2.25 3.40 -14.34
CA LYS A 20 -3.31 4.22 -13.76
C LYS A 20 -2.78 5.42 -12.97
N ALA A 21 -1.62 5.28 -12.31
CA ALA A 21 -0.95 6.39 -11.64
C ALA A 21 -0.37 7.42 -12.62
N GLU A 22 0.10 6.97 -13.78
CA GLU A 22 0.67 7.83 -14.83
C GLU A 22 -0.41 8.51 -15.68
N ASP A 23 -1.64 7.98 -15.72
CA ASP A 23 -2.75 8.57 -16.45
C ASP A 23 -3.29 9.84 -15.75
N PRO A 24 -3.04 11.04 -16.30
CA PRO A 24 -3.53 12.28 -15.70
C PRO A 24 -5.06 12.41 -15.73
N ASN A 25 -5.75 11.56 -16.49
CA ASN A 25 -7.20 11.55 -16.63
C ASN A 25 -7.84 10.34 -15.94
N PHE A 26 -7.09 9.56 -15.14
CA PHE A 26 -7.66 8.44 -14.42
C PHE A 26 -8.85 8.92 -13.56
N PRO A 27 -10.07 8.40 -13.78
CA PRO A 27 -11.25 9.00 -13.18
C PRO A 27 -11.30 8.80 -11.67
N ARG A 28 -11.69 9.86 -10.95
CA ARG A 28 -11.73 9.89 -9.47
C ARG A 28 -12.75 8.92 -8.85
N SER A 29 -13.65 8.39 -9.67
CA SER A 29 -14.67 7.40 -9.29
C SER A 29 -14.07 6.02 -9.09
N TYR A 30 -12.86 5.75 -9.63
CA TYR A 30 -12.15 4.50 -9.45
C TYR A 30 -11.10 4.61 -8.36
N ASP A 31 -10.93 3.51 -7.64
CA ASP A 31 -9.81 3.30 -6.74
C ASP A 31 -9.26 1.89 -6.96
N PHE A 32 -7.93 1.74 -6.85
CA PHE A 32 -7.21 0.51 -7.15
C PHE A 32 -5.98 0.40 -6.26
N THR A 33 -5.91 -0.72 -5.55
CA THR A 33 -4.84 -1.04 -4.63
C THR A 33 -4.31 -2.45 -4.90
N VAL A 34 -2.99 -2.59 -4.89
CA VAL A 34 -2.29 -3.89 -4.93
C VAL A 34 -1.61 -4.08 -3.59
N ASN A 35 -1.96 -5.14 -2.88
CA ASN A 35 -1.37 -5.50 -1.60
C ASN A 35 -0.62 -6.82 -1.72
N ILE A 36 0.47 -6.96 -0.98
CA ILE A 36 1.26 -8.18 -0.88
C ILE A 36 1.30 -8.57 0.58
N VAL A 37 0.94 -9.81 0.88
CA VAL A 37 1.05 -10.37 2.22
C VAL A 37 1.81 -11.68 2.14
N SER A 38 2.85 -11.82 2.96
CA SER A 38 3.64 -13.04 3.05
C SER A 38 2.85 -14.26 3.50
N ARG A 39 3.51 -15.43 3.43
CA ARG A 39 3.08 -16.65 4.11
C ARG A 39 2.81 -16.33 5.58
N GLU A 40 2.00 -17.13 6.25
CA GLU A 40 1.52 -16.90 7.64
C GLU A 40 0.26 -16.08 7.77
N ALA A 41 -0.14 -15.33 6.75
CA ALA A 41 -1.42 -14.67 6.77
C ALA A 41 -2.58 -15.66 6.70
N ASN A 42 -3.61 -15.40 7.51
CA ASN A 42 -4.84 -16.15 7.49
C ASN A 42 -5.72 -15.67 6.32
N LEU A 43 -6.00 -16.55 5.36
CA LEU A 43 -6.79 -16.19 4.17
C LEU A 43 -8.21 -15.73 4.52
N LEU A 44 -8.79 -16.20 5.63
CA LEU A 44 -10.10 -15.76 6.10
C LEU A 44 -10.09 -14.32 6.62
N ASP A 45 -8.92 -13.84 7.07
CA ASP A 45 -8.79 -12.46 7.54
C ASP A 45 -8.65 -11.48 6.36
N ILE A 46 -8.26 -11.99 5.19
CA ILE A 46 -8.09 -11.23 3.96
C ILE A 46 -9.36 -11.30 3.09
N PHE A 47 -10.11 -12.40 3.18
CA PHE A 47 -11.32 -12.59 2.39
C PHE A 47 -12.53 -11.90 3.03
N PRO A 48 -13.23 -11.01 2.30
CA PRO A 48 -14.35 -10.25 2.85
C PRO A 48 -15.65 -11.04 3.01
N GLY A 49 -15.64 -12.36 2.78
CA GLY A 49 -16.80 -13.24 2.97
C GLY A 49 -16.69 -14.16 4.19
N SER A 50 -17.59 -15.14 4.25
CA SER A 50 -17.57 -16.23 5.21
C SER A 50 -16.52 -17.29 4.84
N GLU A 51 -16.25 -18.20 5.76
CA GLU A 51 -15.41 -19.35 5.48
C GLU A 51 -15.99 -20.19 4.34
N ASP A 52 -17.29 -20.48 4.35
CA ASP A 52 -17.93 -21.32 3.34
C ASP A 52 -17.91 -20.67 1.95
N GLU A 53 -18.13 -19.35 1.85
CA GLU A 53 -17.94 -18.61 0.59
C GLU A 53 -16.49 -18.73 0.07
N LEU A 54 -15.50 -18.69 0.96
CA LEU A 54 -14.10 -18.86 0.56
C LEU A 54 -13.84 -20.30 0.07
N LYS A 55 -14.39 -21.31 0.76
CA LYS A 55 -14.28 -22.72 0.34
C LYS A 55 -14.84 -22.94 -1.06
N GLU A 56 -15.98 -22.34 -1.38
CA GLU A 56 -16.61 -22.48 -2.70
C GLU A 56 -15.80 -21.84 -3.83
N THR A 57 -15.01 -20.81 -3.51
CA THR A 57 -14.20 -20.08 -4.49
C THR A 57 -12.78 -20.63 -4.65
N LEU A 58 -12.31 -21.46 -3.72
CA LEU A 58 -10.99 -22.07 -3.80
C LEU A 58 -11.00 -23.31 -4.71
N PRO A 59 -9.96 -23.52 -5.54
CA PRO A 59 -9.86 -24.72 -6.36
C PRO A 59 -9.75 -26.02 -5.54
N ASN A 60 -10.37 -27.11 -5.99
CA ASN A 60 -10.37 -28.42 -5.32
C ASN A 60 -8.97 -29.03 -5.07
N ASN A 61 -7.95 -28.63 -5.82
CA ASN A 61 -6.57 -29.07 -5.60
C ASN A 61 -5.90 -28.36 -4.41
N ILE A 62 -6.52 -27.32 -3.86
CA ILE A 62 -6.01 -26.59 -2.69
C ILE A 62 -6.51 -27.21 -1.39
N HIS A 63 -7.76 -27.70 -1.36
CA HIS A 63 -8.34 -28.34 -0.18
C HIS A 63 -9.21 -29.55 -0.56
N ASP A 64 -9.28 -30.54 0.32
CA ASP A 64 -10.16 -31.72 0.18
C ASP A 64 -11.56 -31.52 0.79
N GLY A 65 -11.83 -30.31 1.32
CA GLY A 65 -13.08 -29.96 1.99
C GLY A 65 -13.31 -30.69 3.33
N LYS A 66 -12.33 -31.47 3.82
CA LYS A 66 -12.48 -32.31 5.02
C LYS A 66 -11.32 -32.21 6.01
N LYS A 67 -10.07 -32.31 5.55
CA LYS A 67 -8.87 -32.35 6.42
C LYS A 67 -7.86 -31.24 6.11
N ASN A 68 -7.79 -30.75 4.87
CA ASN A 68 -6.75 -29.80 4.43
C ASN A 68 -7.16 -28.32 4.53
N ILE A 69 -8.42 -28.01 4.86
CA ILE A 69 -8.94 -26.64 4.79
C ILE A 69 -8.33 -25.71 5.86
N ALA A 70 -8.14 -26.24 7.08
CA ALA A 70 -7.56 -25.48 8.19
C ALA A 70 -6.10 -25.08 7.90
N ASP A 71 -5.33 -25.97 7.25
CA ASP A 71 -3.94 -25.71 6.84
C ASP A 71 -3.83 -24.79 5.63
N VAL A 72 -4.87 -24.72 4.79
CA VAL A 72 -4.96 -23.74 3.69
C VAL A 72 -5.21 -22.34 4.24
N PHE A 73 -6.06 -22.23 5.26
CA PHE A 73 -6.35 -20.97 5.94
C PHE A 73 -5.22 -20.52 6.87
N LYS A 74 -4.21 -21.36 7.13
CA LYS A 74 -3.14 -21.07 8.07
C LYS A 74 -1.76 -21.33 7.45
N PHE A 75 -1.03 -20.26 7.20
CA PHE A 75 0.43 -20.27 6.98
C PHE A 75 0.99 -20.74 5.63
N LYS A 76 0.15 -21.09 4.64
CA LYS A 76 0.67 -21.79 3.45
C LYS A 76 1.13 -20.92 2.28
N TYR A 77 0.47 -19.79 2.03
CA TYR A 77 0.68 -19.03 0.79
C TYR A 77 0.95 -17.57 1.05
N ALA A 78 1.93 -17.02 0.33
CA ALA A 78 1.98 -15.58 0.11
C ALA A 78 0.92 -15.23 -0.95
N VAL A 79 0.26 -14.09 -0.78
CA VAL A 79 -0.86 -13.68 -1.60
C VAL A 79 -0.70 -12.24 -2.08
N ILE A 80 -1.19 -12.00 -3.28
CA ILE A 80 -1.38 -10.65 -3.82
C ILE A 80 -2.88 -10.35 -3.70
N VAL A 81 -3.24 -9.31 -2.97
CA VAL A 81 -4.63 -8.92 -2.72
C VAL A 81 -4.91 -7.63 -3.44
N VAL A 82 -5.84 -7.67 -4.38
CA VAL A 82 -6.26 -6.53 -5.16
C VAL A 82 -7.62 -6.04 -4.69
N TYR A 83 -7.67 -4.77 -4.30
CA TYR A 83 -8.91 -4.05 -4.10
C TYR A 83 -9.11 -3.10 -5.28
N ALA A 84 -10.28 -3.15 -5.90
CA ALA A 84 -10.67 -2.23 -6.95
C ALA A 84 -12.16 -1.92 -6.79
N GLN A 85 -12.52 -0.65 -6.95
CA GLN A 85 -13.91 -0.20 -6.88
C GLN A 85 -14.18 0.88 -7.90
N TRP A 86 -15.46 1.05 -8.23
CA TRP A 86 -16.01 2.21 -8.90
C TRP A 86 -17.18 2.72 -8.08
N VAL A 87 -17.26 4.03 -7.91
CA VAL A 87 -18.34 4.69 -7.20
C VAL A 87 -19.01 5.68 -8.13
N ASN A 88 -20.34 5.62 -8.22
CA ASN A 88 -21.10 6.59 -9.00
C ASN A 88 -21.10 7.95 -8.32
N LEU A 89 -20.21 8.83 -8.75
CA LEU A 89 -20.14 10.23 -8.30
C LEU A 89 -20.96 11.18 -9.20
N GLY A 90 -21.72 10.65 -10.16
CA GLY A 90 -22.47 11.42 -11.16
C GLY A 90 -21.60 12.15 -12.18
N THR A 91 -20.29 11.90 -12.20
CA THR A 91 -19.32 12.63 -13.05
C THR A 91 -18.87 11.87 -14.30
N ASP A 92 -19.04 10.55 -14.30
CA ASP A 92 -18.52 9.64 -15.32
C ASP A 92 -19.34 8.36 -15.36
N LYS A 93 -19.23 7.60 -16.45
CA LYS A 93 -19.92 6.32 -16.62
C LYS A 93 -19.02 5.17 -16.18
N PHE A 94 -19.64 4.17 -15.56
CA PHE A 94 -18.97 2.90 -15.28
C PHE A 94 -18.42 2.28 -16.57
N SER A 95 -17.17 1.81 -16.49
CA SER A 95 -16.49 0.99 -17.47
C SER A 95 -15.90 -0.23 -16.75
N PRO A 96 -16.13 -1.44 -17.27
CA PRO A 96 -15.59 -2.65 -16.66
C PRO A 96 -14.10 -2.87 -16.96
N ASP A 97 -13.45 -2.03 -17.78
CA ASP A 97 -12.12 -2.31 -18.35
C ASP A 97 -11.04 -2.58 -17.29
N LEU A 98 -10.97 -1.76 -16.24
CA LEU A 98 -10.02 -1.97 -15.14
C LEU A 98 -10.24 -3.34 -14.48
N PHE A 99 -11.49 -3.66 -14.17
CA PHE A 99 -11.86 -4.92 -13.52
C PHE A 99 -11.60 -6.13 -14.41
N ASN A 100 -11.91 -6.02 -15.71
CA ASN A 100 -11.65 -7.07 -16.69
C ASN A 100 -10.16 -7.35 -16.84
N ARG A 101 -9.33 -6.30 -16.86
CA ARG A 101 -7.87 -6.45 -16.89
C ARG A 101 -7.34 -7.13 -15.63
N ILE A 102 -7.81 -6.74 -14.44
CA ILE A 102 -7.45 -7.40 -13.17
C ILE A 102 -7.86 -8.89 -13.20
N LYS A 103 -9.10 -9.18 -13.63
CA LYS A 103 -9.63 -10.57 -13.75
C LYS A 103 -8.81 -11.43 -14.72
N GLY A 104 -8.24 -10.81 -15.75
CA GLY A 104 -7.45 -11.44 -16.80
C GLY A 104 -5.97 -11.67 -16.47
N VAL A 105 -5.48 -11.15 -15.35
CA VAL A 105 -4.06 -11.29 -14.96
C VAL A 105 -3.66 -12.78 -14.84
N SER A 106 -2.45 -13.06 -15.33
CA SER A 106 -1.86 -14.39 -15.28
C SER A 106 -1.67 -14.85 -13.83
N HIS A 107 -2.11 -16.07 -13.53
CA HIS A 107 -1.99 -16.65 -12.20
C HIS A 107 -1.71 -18.15 -12.31
N SER A 108 -1.23 -18.74 -11.22
CA SER A 108 -0.85 -20.15 -11.18
C SER A 108 -1.82 -20.96 -10.33
N LEU A 109 -1.57 -21.01 -9.02
CA LEU A 109 -2.17 -22.00 -8.14
C LEU A 109 -3.65 -21.75 -7.84
N PHE A 110 -4.01 -20.50 -7.54
CA PHE A 110 -5.39 -20.10 -7.32
C PHE A 110 -5.56 -18.60 -7.57
N LYS A 111 -6.81 -18.23 -7.86
CA LYS A 111 -7.34 -16.89 -7.64
C LYS A 111 -8.74 -17.03 -7.03
N PHE A 112 -9.09 -16.11 -6.13
CA PHE A 112 -10.45 -16.03 -5.59
C PHE A 112 -10.89 -14.58 -5.48
N SER A 113 -12.19 -14.33 -5.54
CA SER A 113 -12.74 -12.98 -5.51
C SER A 113 -14.10 -12.96 -4.85
N LYS A 114 -14.42 -11.82 -4.24
CA LYS A 114 -15.76 -11.43 -3.86
C LYS A 114 -16.04 -10.08 -4.51
N GLU A 115 -17.18 -9.99 -5.15
CA GLU A 115 -17.69 -8.74 -5.73
C GLU A 115 -18.82 -8.23 -4.83
N SER A 116 -18.97 -6.91 -4.73
CA SER A 116 -20.11 -6.33 -4.07
C SER A 116 -21.35 -6.41 -4.99
N PRO A 117 -22.57 -6.40 -4.42
CA PRO A 117 -23.77 -6.08 -5.19
C PRO A 117 -23.63 -4.74 -5.94
N GLU A 118 -24.34 -4.58 -7.06
CA GLU A 118 -24.28 -3.39 -7.92
C GLU A 118 -24.71 -2.10 -7.18
N ASP A 119 -25.63 -2.22 -6.23
CA ASP A 119 -26.21 -1.15 -5.43
C ASP A 119 -25.58 -1.03 -4.02
N ALA A 120 -24.45 -1.71 -3.78
CA ALA A 120 -23.82 -1.71 -2.47
C ALA A 120 -23.37 -0.30 -2.05
N PRO A 121 -23.69 0.14 -0.82
CA PRO A 121 -23.24 1.43 -0.32
C PRO A 121 -21.72 1.41 -0.13
N MET A 122 -21.10 2.59 -0.23
CA MET A 122 -19.65 2.74 -0.03
C MET A 122 -19.17 2.20 1.32
N SER A 123 -19.99 2.28 2.38
CA SER A 123 -19.68 1.69 3.68
C SER A 123 -19.53 0.16 3.63
N TYR A 124 -20.35 -0.52 2.83
CA TYR A 124 -20.24 -1.96 2.61
C TYR A 124 -18.98 -2.29 1.81
N ILE A 125 -18.74 -1.58 0.69
CA ILE A 125 -17.55 -1.79 -0.14
C ILE A 125 -16.26 -1.55 0.68
N THR A 126 -16.21 -0.47 1.46
CA THR A 126 -15.06 -0.16 2.34
C THR A 126 -14.81 -1.27 3.36
N SER A 127 -15.87 -1.87 3.91
CA SER A 127 -15.72 -2.98 4.87
C SER A 127 -15.07 -4.21 4.24
N MET A 128 -15.19 -4.39 2.92
CA MET A 128 -14.53 -5.48 2.19
C MET A 128 -13.03 -5.28 2.03
N TRP A 129 -12.52 -4.07 2.25
CA TRP A 129 -11.11 -3.71 2.07
C TRP A 129 -10.28 -3.88 3.36
N LEU A 130 -10.95 -4.17 4.47
CA LEU A 130 -10.32 -4.31 5.77
C LEU A 130 -9.82 -5.73 5.98
N PHE A 131 -8.54 -5.88 6.29
CA PHE A 131 -8.04 -7.10 6.90
C PHE A 131 -8.65 -7.22 8.29
N ARG A 132 -9.25 -8.37 8.59
CA ARG A 132 -9.92 -8.62 9.87
C ARG A 132 -8.96 -8.92 11.02
N SER A 133 -7.73 -9.30 10.67
CA SER A 133 -6.65 -9.50 11.64
C SER A 133 -6.18 -8.16 12.21
N PRO A 134 -5.93 -8.05 13.52
CA PRO A 134 -5.46 -6.80 14.14
C PRO A 134 -4.03 -6.42 13.72
N ARG A 135 -3.27 -7.38 13.19
CA ARG A 135 -1.91 -7.21 12.67
C ARG A 135 -1.61 -8.29 11.65
N GLU A 136 -0.79 -8.00 10.66
CA GLU A 136 -0.44 -8.93 9.59
C GLU A 136 0.44 -10.08 10.09
N PHE A 137 1.42 -9.78 10.94
CA PHE A 137 2.30 -10.77 11.56
C PHE A 137 2.62 -10.42 13.03
N PRO A 138 2.84 -11.42 13.90
CA PRO A 138 3.14 -11.21 15.32
C PRO A 138 4.59 -10.79 15.60
N TYR A 139 5.29 -10.21 14.63
CA TYR A 139 6.72 -9.89 14.69
C TYR A 139 6.97 -8.38 14.62
N PRO A 140 8.08 -7.86 15.18
CA PRO A 140 8.53 -6.49 14.90
C PRO A 140 8.78 -6.29 13.40
N TYR A 141 8.70 -5.03 12.95
CA TYR A 141 8.89 -4.69 11.54
C TYR A 141 9.66 -3.38 11.36
N ILE A 142 10.40 -3.30 10.26
CA ILE A 142 11.03 -2.08 9.78
C ILE A 142 10.13 -1.54 8.68
N LYS A 143 9.57 -0.37 8.93
CA LYS A 143 8.54 0.22 8.07
C LYS A 143 9.10 1.17 7.03
N ARG A 144 8.40 1.27 5.89
CA ARG A 144 8.59 2.33 4.89
C ARG A 144 7.24 2.77 4.37
N THR A 145 7.02 4.07 4.30
CA THR A 145 5.81 4.62 3.71
C THR A 145 6.16 5.82 2.85
N ASN A 146 6.00 5.63 1.54
CA ASN A 146 6.50 6.56 0.55
C ASN A 146 5.38 7.01 -0.39
N THR A 147 5.51 8.22 -0.92
CA THR A 147 4.69 8.73 -2.02
C THR A 147 5.58 9.16 -3.18
N THR A 148 5.01 9.21 -4.38
CA THR A 148 5.70 9.73 -5.56
C THR A 148 4.72 10.56 -6.39
N ASN A 149 5.24 11.56 -7.10
CA ASN A 149 4.54 12.25 -8.19
C ASN A 149 5.07 11.83 -9.57
N SER A 150 5.90 10.79 -9.63
CA SER A 150 6.45 10.31 -10.88
C SER A 150 5.32 9.89 -11.83
N THR A 151 5.44 10.35 -13.07
CA THR A 151 4.62 9.91 -14.21
C THR A 151 5.45 9.09 -15.21
N THR A 152 6.55 8.50 -14.72
CA THR A 152 7.53 7.75 -15.54
C THR A 152 8.02 6.46 -14.87
N LEU A 153 7.31 5.96 -13.87
CA LEU A 153 7.55 4.66 -13.23
C LEU A 153 7.62 3.50 -14.24
N SER A 154 6.84 3.58 -15.33
CA SER A 154 6.89 2.59 -16.43
C SER A 154 8.24 2.59 -17.15
N LYS A 155 8.94 3.73 -17.17
CA LYS A 155 10.24 3.90 -17.82
C LYS A 155 11.41 3.64 -16.88
N THR A 156 11.24 3.88 -15.58
CA THR A 156 12.25 3.58 -14.57
C THR A 156 12.31 2.09 -14.22
N GLY A 157 11.39 1.27 -14.73
CA GLY A 157 11.34 -0.15 -14.43
C GLY A 157 10.86 -0.46 -13.02
N TRP A 158 10.08 0.44 -12.41
CA TRP A 158 9.70 0.32 -11.00
C TRP A 158 8.96 -0.97 -10.67
N SER A 159 7.99 -1.38 -11.49
CA SER A 159 7.22 -2.62 -11.26
C SER A 159 8.12 -3.85 -11.22
N ASP A 160 9.09 -3.91 -12.14
CA ASP A 160 10.05 -5.01 -12.23
C ASP A 160 10.96 -5.04 -11.01
N TRP A 161 11.58 -3.90 -10.71
CA TRP A 161 12.43 -3.72 -9.53
C TRP A 161 11.70 -4.09 -8.24
N PHE A 162 10.53 -3.48 -7.97
CA PHE A 162 9.78 -3.70 -6.73
C PHE A 162 9.30 -5.15 -6.60
N SER A 163 8.79 -5.74 -7.69
CA SER A 163 8.40 -7.16 -7.67
C SER A 163 9.58 -8.08 -7.34
N GLY A 164 10.78 -7.78 -7.86
CA GLY A 164 12.02 -8.50 -7.52
C GLY A 164 12.41 -8.33 -6.05
N ARG A 165 12.31 -7.12 -5.48
CA ARG A 165 12.56 -6.88 -4.05
C ARG A 165 11.65 -7.72 -3.17
N ILE A 166 10.38 -7.86 -3.54
CA ILE A 166 9.42 -8.73 -2.84
C ILE A 166 9.81 -10.21 -2.99
N ASP A 167 10.21 -10.63 -4.19
CA ASP A 167 10.60 -12.02 -4.46
C ASP A 167 11.83 -12.44 -3.65
N GLU A 168 12.80 -11.55 -3.41
CA GLU A 168 13.96 -11.86 -2.55
C GLU A 168 13.57 -12.36 -1.15
N ILE A 169 12.50 -11.81 -0.57
CA ILE A 169 11.99 -12.26 0.72
C ILE A 169 11.15 -13.53 0.55
N LEU A 170 10.27 -13.56 -0.46
CA LEU A 170 9.31 -14.64 -0.62
C LEU A 170 9.90 -15.91 -1.24
N ALA A 171 11.01 -15.86 -1.99
CA ALA A 171 11.64 -17.04 -2.56
C ALA A 171 12.32 -17.92 -1.50
N VAL A 172 12.79 -17.31 -0.40
CA VAL A 172 13.51 -18.03 0.66
C VAL A 172 12.58 -18.37 1.82
N LYS A 173 12.26 -19.65 1.98
CA LYS A 173 11.48 -20.13 3.13
C LYS A 173 12.36 -20.16 4.39
N GLY A 174 11.81 -19.75 5.52
CA GLY A 174 12.50 -19.83 6.81
C GLY A 174 13.65 -18.85 6.97
N ASN A 175 13.69 -17.76 6.19
CA ASN A 175 14.65 -16.68 6.35
C ASN A 175 14.33 -15.76 7.55
N GLY A 176 13.25 -16.02 8.29
CA GLY A 176 12.80 -15.18 9.40
C GLY A 176 12.32 -13.79 8.97
N LEU A 177 11.90 -13.62 7.71
CA LEU A 177 11.42 -12.36 7.15
C LEU A 177 10.04 -12.51 6.49
N TRP A 178 9.19 -11.49 6.66
CA TRP A 178 7.87 -11.41 6.05
C TRP A 178 7.61 -10.00 5.55
N VAL A 179 7.18 -9.87 4.31
CA VAL A 179 6.68 -8.61 3.75
C VAL A 179 5.17 -8.44 3.97
N SER A 180 4.79 -7.20 4.28
CA SER A 180 3.44 -6.66 4.09
C SER A 180 3.56 -5.36 3.32
N SER A 181 2.87 -5.24 2.20
CA SER A 181 2.91 -4.04 1.40
C SER A 181 1.54 -3.70 0.85
N GLN A 182 1.21 -2.41 0.84
CA GLN A 182 0.01 -1.85 0.21
C GLN A 182 0.43 -0.73 -0.73
N LEU A 183 -0.05 -0.78 -1.98
CA LEU A 183 0.27 0.19 -3.02
C LEU A 183 -1.03 0.72 -3.62
N GLN A 184 -1.27 2.02 -3.51
CA GLN A 184 -2.55 2.64 -3.88
C GLN A 184 -2.35 3.80 -4.84
N VAL A 185 -3.13 3.80 -5.92
CA VAL A 185 -3.23 4.93 -6.85
C VAL A 185 -4.02 6.07 -6.23
N TYR A 186 -3.50 7.29 -6.28
CA TYR A 186 -4.23 8.49 -5.81
C TYR A 186 -5.02 9.19 -6.92
N GLY A 187 -4.89 8.68 -8.15
CA GLY A 187 -5.65 9.05 -9.33
C GLY A 187 -5.13 10.29 -10.06
N GLY A 188 -5.83 10.66 -11.13
CA GLY A 188 -5.42 11.73 -12.03
C GLY A 188 -5.74 13.14 -11.51
N LYS A 189 -5.76 14.12 -12.42
CA LYS A 189 -6.06 15.52 -12.11
C LYS A 189 -7.42 15.73 -11.45
N GLY A 190 -8.36 14.82 -11.67
CA GLY A 190 -9.69 14.86 -11.07
C GLY A 190 -9.76 14.38 -9.62
N SER A 191 -8.67 13.84 -9.05
CA SER A 191 -8.68 13.28 -7.70
C SER A 191 -8.93 14.34 -6.64
N MET A 192 -9.66 13.97 -5.58
CA MET A 192 -9.84 14.86 -4.43
C MET A 192 -8.52 15.08 -3.68
N PHE A 193 -7.56 14.19 -3.85
CA PHE A 193 -6.23 14.37 -3.28
C PHE A 193 -5.54 15.63 -3.83
N ARG A 194 -5.61 15.82 -5.16
CA ARG A 194 -5.08 17.00 -5.85
C ARG A 194 -5.99 18.22 -5.72
N ASN A 195 -7.30 18.04 -5.88
CA ASN A 195 -8.26 19.15 -5.84
C ASN A 195 -8.42 19.78 -4.44
N ASN A 196 -8.06 19.06 -3.39
CA ASN A 196 -7.97 19.60 -2.04
C ASN A 196 -6.62 20.28 -1.73
N ALA A 197 -5.76 20.54 -2.73
CA ALA A 197 -4.58 21.36 -2.54
C ALA A 197 -4.97 22.76 -2.05
N ASN A 198 -4.15 23.35 -1.17
CA ASN A 198 -4.34 24.70 -0.62
C ASN A 198 -5.67 24.93 0.13
N ASN A 199 -6.37 23.86 0.54
CA ASN A 199 -7.64 23.97 1.29
C ASN A 199 -7.45 24.26 2.80
N GLY A 200 -6.27 24.74 3.20
CA GLY A 200 -5.93 25.03 4.60
C GLY A 200 -5.36 23.85 5.39
N THR A 201 -5.19 22.67 4.79
CA THR A 201 -4.53 21.53 5.44
C THR A 201 -3.00 21.65 5.45
N ALA A 202 -2.35 20.92 6.35
CA ALA A 202 -0.89 20.87 6.50
C ALA A 202 -0.22 19.74 5.68
N TYR A 203 -0.97 19.07 4.79
CA TYR A 203 -0.43 17.98 3.97
C TYR A 203 0.13 18.53 2.66
N SER A 204 1.46 18.44 2.49
CA SER A 204 2.17 19.07 1.38
C SER A 204 2.14 18.29 0.05
N TRP A 205 2.07 16.96 0.10
CA TRP A 205 2.32 16.13 -1.09
C TRP A 205 1.11 15.90 -1.99
N ARG A 206 0.33 16.95 -2.27
CA ARG A 206 -0.99 16.90 -2.95
C ARG A 206 -0.94 16.49 -4.42
N ASP A 207 0.23 16.43 -5.02
CA ASP A 207 0.45 16.00 -6.39
C ASP A 207 0.90 14.53 -6.52
N ALA A 208 0.90 13.76 -5.41
CA ALA A 208 1.26 12.35 -5.46
C ALA A 208 0.30 11.56 -6.35
N THR A 209 0.87 10.69 -7.19
CA THR A 209 0.17 9.80 -8.14
C THR A 209 0.00 8.40 -7.56
N LEU A 210 0.97 7.97 -6.75
CA LEU A 210 1.03 6.66 -6.13
C LEU A 210 1.61 6.77 -4.71
N SER A 211 1.11 5.93 -3.81
CA SER A 211 1.65 5.77 -2.46
C SER A 211 1.77 4.30 -2.10
N GLY A 212 2.60 4.01 -1.09
CA GLY A 212 2.50 2.70 -0.47
C GLY A 212 3.37 2.46 0.75
N THR A 213 3.03 1.38 1.45
CA THR A 213 3.80 0.82 2.56
C THR A 213 4.63 -0.35 2.08
N TRP A 214 5.90 -0.43 2.46
CA TRP A 214 6.83 -1.50 2.07
C TRP A 214 7.44 -2.10 3.34
N ASP A 215 6.62 -2.72 4.17
CA ASP A 215 7.02 -3.12 5.51
C ASP A 215 7.61 -4.54 5.50
N VAL A 216 8.73 -4.72 6.22
CA VAL A 216 9.35 -6.03 6.44
C VAL A 216 9.37 -6.36 7.93
N PHE A 217 8.71 -7.45 8.27
CA PHE A 217 8.64 -8.06 9.58
C PHE A 217 9.79 -9.06 9.73
N HIS A 218 10.28 -9.22 10.96
CA HIS A 218 11.42 -10.09 11.22
C HIS A 218 11.31 -10.87 12.54
N GLN A 219 11.78 -12.11 12.50
CA GLN A 219 12.00 -12.97 13.65
C GLN A 219 13.46 -13.42 13.62
N ASP A 220 14.23 -13.02 14.62
CA ASP A 220 15.66 -13.36 14.76
C ASP A 220 16.55 -12.98 13.55
N ASN A 221 16.05 -12.12 12.65
CA ASN A 221 16.77 -11.65 11.46
C ASN A 221 16.59 -10.13 11.24
N TYR A 222 16.89 -9.33 12.27
CA TYR A 222 16.83 -7.87 12.17
C TYR A 222 17.82 -7.33 11.13
N GLU A 223 19.05 -7.87 11.07
CA GLU A 223 20.07 -7.41 10.13
C GLU A 223 19.66 -7.64 8.67
N GLY A 224 19.04 -8.78 8.35
CA GLY A 224 18.50 -9.05 7.02
C GLY A 224 17.35 -8.11 6.65
N ALA A 225 16.44 -7.84 7.59
CA ALA A 225 15.36 -6.87 7.40
C ALA A 225 15.91 -5.46 7.14
N GLN A 226 16.88 -5.02 7.93
CA GLN A 226 17.51 -3.71 7.81
C GLN A 226 18.23 -3.58 6.48
N LYS A 227 19.05 -4.57 6.11
CA LYS A 227 19.73 -4.61 4.82
C LYS A 227 18.76 -4.55 3.65
N TRP A 228 17.65 -5.30 3.73
CA TRP A 228 16.62 -5.27 2.68
C TRP A 228 16.00 -3.88 2.52
N GLN A 229 15.74 -3.17 3.63
CA GLN A 229 15.23 -1.80 3.59
C GLN A 229 16.26 -0.78 3.12
N ASP A 230 17.52 -0.90 3.51
CA ASP A 230 18.56 0.02 3.05
C ASP A 230 18.75 -0.06 1.53
N GLU A 231 18.66 -1.27 0.95
CA GLU A 231 18.65 -1.45 -0.50
C GLU A 231 17.36 -0.94 -1.16
N ASN A 232 16.21 -1.05 -0.49
CA ASN A 232 14.98 -0.43 -0.97
C ASN A 232 15.08 1.10 -1.00
N ASP A 233 15.70 1.72 0.00
CA ASP A 233 15.87 3.18 0.06
C ASP A 233 16.76 3.67 -1.09
N LYS A 234 17.86 2.97 -1.38
CA LYS A 234 18.73 3.25 -2.53
C LYS A 234 18.00 3.07 -3.86
N GLY A 235 17.25 1.98 -4.01
CA GLY A 235 16.50 1.68 -5.22
C GLY A 235 15.31 2.62 -5.43
N ALA A 236 14.65 3.09 -4.37
CA ALA A 236 13.53 4.02 -4.44
C ALA A 236 13.93 5.35 -5.09
N ALA A 237 15.12 5.86 -4.76
CA ALA A 237 15.69 7.07 -5.37
C ALA A 237 15.89 6.94 -6.89
N THR A 238 16.09 5.72 -7.38
CA THR A 238 16.31 5.43 -8.81
C THR A 238 15.00 5.11 -9.52
N HIS A 239 14.17 4.27 -8.91
CA HIS A 239 13.03 3.64 -9.57
C HIS A 239 11.69 4.31 -9.24
N PHE A 240 11.50 4.81 -8.02
CA PHE A 240 10.19 5.22 -7.51
C PHE A 240 9.98 6.74 -7.48
N SER A 241 10.91 7.47 -6.86
CA SER A 241 10.78 8.90 -6.67
C SER A 241 12.16 9.55 -6.62
N LYS A 242 12.31 10.69 -7.28
CA LYS A 242 13.55 11.50 -7.19
C LYS A 242 13.67 12.19 -5.83
N ASP A 243 12.53 12.52 -5.24
CA ASP A 243 12.43 13.16 -3.95
C ASP A 243 11.99 12.12 -2.90
N ASP A 244 12.57 12.17 -1.72
CA ASP A 244 12.09 11.39 -0.58
C ASP A 244 10.88 12.10 0.03
N ARG A 245 9.69 11.53 -0.19
CA ARG A 245 8.38 12.07 0.17
C ARG A 245 7.63 11.07 1.04
N ARG A 246 7.33 11.49 2.26
CA ARG A 246 6.78 10.65 3.33
C ARG A 246 5.48 11.24 3.87
N VAL A 247 4.74 10.42 4.59
CA VAL A 247 3.48 10.79 5.23
C VAL A 247 3.56 10.59 6.74
N LEU A 248 2.95 11.49 7.51
CA LEU A 248 3.10 11.50 8.97
C LEU A 248 2.60 10.22 9.66
N TRP A 249 1.53 9.60 9.16
CA TRP A 249 1.00 8.33 9.69
C TRP A 249 1.95 7.14 9.46
N GLY A 250 2.85 7.28 8.48
CA GLY A 250 3.82 6.29 8.06
C GLY A 250 5.27 6.62 8.44
N SER A 251 5.50 7.51 9.42
CA SER A 251 6.84 8.05 9.72
C SER A 251 7.87 6.97 10.08
N TYR A 252 9.13 7.16 9.66
CA TYR A 252 10.26 6.24 9.86
C TYR A 252 11.61 6.96 9.76
N GLY A 253 12.69 6.30 10.21
CA GLY A 253 14.05 6.84 10.16
C GLY A 253 14.39 7.71 11.37
N ASP A 254 15.01 8.87 11.12
CA ASP A 254 15.35 9.82 12.18
C ASP A 254 14.09 10.37 12.87
N TRP A 255 14.07 10.27 14.19
CA TRP A 255 12.96 10.67 15.05
C TRP A 255 13.01 12.14 15.49
N ASN A 256 13.96 12.92 14.98
CA ASN A 256 14.03 14.37 15.18
C ASN A 256 13.51 15.12 13.96
N MET A 257 12.33 15.75 14.08
CA MET A 257 11.66 16.45 12.97
C MET A 257 12.55 17.50 12.32
N LYS A 258 13.43 18.17 13.09
CA LYS A 258 14.34 19.19 12.56
C LYS A 258 15.25 18.66 11.45
N ASN A 259 15.60 17.39 11.50
CA ASN A 259 16.52 16.76 10.55
C ASN A 259 15.80 16.23 9.29
N VAL A 260 14.48 16.03 9.37
CA VAL A 260 13.72 15.27 8.36
C VAL A 260 12.46 15.95 7.86
N TRP A 261 12.13 17.16 8.34
CA TRP A 261 10.89 17.85 7.98
C TRP A 261 10.69 17.99 6.47
N GLN A 262 11.78 18.12 5.71
CA GLN A 262 11.76 18.24 4.25
C GLN A 262 11.13 17.03 3.55
N HIS A 263 11.09 15.87 4.22
CA HIS A 263 10.43 14.67 3.70
C HIS A 263 8.93 14.66 3.96
N TYR A 264 8.42 15.49 4.88
CA TYR A 264 7.02 15.52 5.29
C TYR A 264 6.29 16.80 4.86
N TYR A 265 7.02 17.90 4.69
CA TYR A 265 6.46 19.21 4.41
C TYR A 265 7.25 19.94 3.32
N ASP A 266 6.54 20.72 2.52
CA ASP A 266 7.16 21.81 1.76
C ASP A 266 7.58 22.96 2.71
N SER A 267 8.56 23.75 2.28
CA SER A 267 9.15 24.81 3.11
C SER A 267 8.13 25.85 3.58
N ALA A 268 7.15 26.20 2.75
CA ALA A 268 6.16 27.22 3.10
C ALA A 268 5.18 26.70 4.17
N THR A 269 4.74 25.46 4.03
CA THR A 269 3.90 24.78 5.03
C THR A 269 4.66 24.59 6.34
N TYR A 270 5.91 24.12 6.30
CA TYR A 270 6.70 23.92 7.51
C TYR A 270 6.91 25.23 8.26
N GLU A 271 7.34 26.30 7.59
CA GLU A 271 7.56 27.60 8.25
C GLU A 271 6.26 28.17 8.82
N LYS A 272 5.13 28.04 8.11
CA LYS A 272 3.82 28.42 8.65
C LYS A 272 3.49 27.65 9.94
N LEU A 273 3.75 26.35 9.98
CA LEU A 273 3.54 25.55 11.19
C LEU A 273 4.47 25.98 12.33
N ARG A 274 5.72 26.35 12.05
CA ARG A 274 6.66 26.90 13.05
C ARG A 274 6.17 28.21 13.66
N GLN A 275 5.60 29.10 12.85
CA GLN A 275 4.98 30.35 13.32
C GLN A 275 3.73 30.08 14.17
N ILE A 276 2.89 29.13 13.74
CA ILE A 276 1.73 28.69 14.53
C ILE A 276 2.18 28.13 15.88
N ARG A 277 3.22 27.29 15.88
CA ARG A 277 3.81 26.72 17.09
C ARG A 277 4.31 27.81 18.04
N LYS A 278 5.06 28.79 17.53
CA LYS A 278 5.54 29.95 18.31
C LYS A 278 4.40 30.70 18.99
N LYS A 279 3.28 30.89 18.29
CA LYS A 279 2.11 31.62 18.81
C LYS A 279 1.31 30.79 19.83
N ALA A 280 1.08 29.52 19.54
CA ALA A 280 0.16 28.68 20.30
C ALA A 280 0.83 27.93 21.47
N ASP A 281 2.11 27.61 21.34
CA ASP A 281 2.89 26.89 22.36
C ASP A 281 4.36 27.36 22.36
N PRO A 282 4.62 28.62 22.76
CA PRO A 282 5.96 29.22 22.73
C PRO A 282 6.97 28.50 23.65
N ASN A 283 6.48 27.85 24.71
CA ASN A 283 7.31 27.17 25.69
C ASN A 283 7.45 25.66 25.41
N GLY A 284 6.81 25.15 24.36
CA GLY A 284 6.87 23.74 23.98
C GLY A 284 6.23 22.79 24.98
N VAL A 285 5.20 23.24 25.71
CA VAL A 285 4.43 22.44 26.69
C VAL A 285 3.87 21.18 26.04
N PHE A 286 3.44 21.27 24.79
CA PHE A 286 2.90 20.17 24.00
C PHE A 286 3.98 19.58 23.06
N THR A 287 5.16 19.25 23.60
CA THR A 287 6.25 18.56 22.86
C THR A 287 6.46 17.17 23.46
N ALA A 288 5.69 16.18 23.02
CA ALA A 288 5.79 14.83 23.61
C ALA A 288 7.10 14.10 23.22
N ASN A 289 7.68 14.43 22.07
CA ASN A 289 8.92 13.83 21.57
C ASN A 289 9.61 14.78 20.54
N PRO A 290 10.85 14.49 20.12
CA PRO A 290 11.59 15.33 19.15
C PRO A 290 10.98 15.39 17.74
N PHE A 291 9.99 14.57 17.43
CA PHE A 291 9.28 14.58 16.15
C PHE A 291 8.11 15.55 16.15
N CYS A 292 8.40 16.77 16.55
CA CYS A 292 7.44 17.86 16.59
C CYS A 292 7.99 19.02 15.78
N VAL A 293 7.11 19.81 15.17
CA VAL A 293 7.52 21.06 14.52
C VAL A 293 8.09 22.00 15.58
N GLU A 294 9.30 22.49 15.37
CA GLU A 294 9.94 23.46 16.28
C GLU A 294 9.26 24.83 16.19
N ALA A 295 9.25 25.59 17.28
CA ALA A 295 8.84 26.99 17.20
C ALA A 295 9.75 27.77 16.25
N ALA A 296 9.19 28.76 15.56
CA ALA A 296 10.02 29.73 14.85
C ALA A 296 10.88 30.52 15.84
N GLN A 297 12.13 30.80 15.46
CA GLN A 297 13.02 31.67 16.24
C GLN A 297 12.47 33.10 16.27
#